data_AF-A0AAE6SPC7-F1
#
_entry.id   AF-A0AAE6SPC7-F1
#
_cell.length_a   1.000
_cell.length_b   1.000
_cell.length_c   1.000
_cell.angle_alpha   90.00
_cell.angle_beta   90.00
_cell.angle_gamma   90.00
#
_symmetry.space_group_name_H-M   'P 1'
#
loop_
_entity.id
_entity.type
_entity.pdbx_description
1 polymer ?
#
loop_
_entity_poly.entity_id
_entity_poly.type
_entity_poly.pdbx_seq_one_letter_code
_entity_poly.pdbx_strand_id
1 'polypeptide(L)'
;MGNNQIEEQAQELQEKLANLSKVKGWTINFSLVPELDRPVIRVIDAETEQVIRQIPSEEMLLLSKRLKAMEQGHGDEFSLSGLLFDGQV
;
A
#
# COMPACT_ATOMS: atom_id res chain seq x y z
N MET A 1 -22.32 -6.49 -8.51
CA MET A 1 -21.54 -5.55 -9.33
C MET A 1 -20.69 -4.65 -8.42
N GLY A 2 -19.81 -5.25 -7.59
CA GLY A 2 -19.07 -4.51 -6.54
C GLY A 2 -17.57 -4.77 -6.45
N ASN A 3 -17.05 -5.78 -7.17
CA ASN A 3 -15.66 -6.23 -7.03
C ASN A 3 -14.68 -5.36 -7.83
N ASN A 4 -15.09 -4.89 -9.02
CA ASN A 4 -14.24 -4.08 -9.91
C ASN A 4 -13.72 -2.79 -9.24
N GLN A 5 -14.55 -2.11 -8.44
CA GLN A 5 -14.15 -0.83 -7.83
C GLN A 5 -13.04 -1.02 -6.78
N ILE A 6 -13.02 -2.16 -6.08
CA ILE A 6 -11.98 -2.45 -5.08
C ILE A 6 -10.67 -2.82 -5.78
N GLU A 7 -10.74 -3.56 -6.88
CA GLU A 7 -9.57 -3.89 -7.71
C GLU A 7 -8.92 -2.63 -8.29
N GLU A 8 -9.71 -1.70 -8.82
CA GLU A 8 -9.21 -0.41 -9.33
C GLU A 8 -8.53 0.40 -8.23
N GLN A 9 -9.13 0.48 -7.04
CA GLN A 9 -8.54 1.18 -5.89
C GLN A 9 -7.25 0.50 -5.41
N ALA A 10 -7.21 -0.83 -5.42
CA ALA A 10 -6.02 -1.59 -5.06
C ALA A 10 -4.88 -1.37 -6.06
N GLN A 11 -5.20 -1.33 -7.35
CA GLN A 11 -4.22 -1.04 -8.41
C GLN A 11 -3.68 0.39 -8.29
N GLU A 12 -4.56 1.39 -8.12
CA GLU A 12 -4.15 2.78 -7.94
C GLU A 12 -3.23 2.95 -6.72
N LEU A 13 -3.59 2.32 -5.59
CA LEU A 13 -2.78 2.36 -4.39
C LEU A 13 -1.43 1.67 -4.57
N GLN A 14 -1.41 0.52 -5.24
CA GLN A 14 -0.18 -0.22 -5.54
C GLN A 14 0.79 0.65 -6.37
N GLU A 15 0.31 1.35 -7.39
CA GLU A 15 1.12 2.26 -8.20
C GLU A 15 1.65 3.43 -7.38
N LYS A 16 0.79 4.06 -6.59
CA LYS A 16 1.16 5.18 -5.71
C LYS A 16 2.24 4.76 -4.70
N LEU A 17 2.08 3.61 -4.07
CA LEU A 17 3.06 3.05 -3.13
C LEU A 17 4.38 2.71 -3.83
N ALA A 18 4.34 2.10 -5.01
CA ALA A 18 5.53 1.79 -5.81
C ALA A 18 6.26 3.04 -6.31
N ASN A 19 5.54 4.13 -6.60
CA ASN A 19 6.14 5.41 -6.94
C ASN A 19 6.82 6.03 -5.70
N LEU A 20 6.11 6.01 -4.56
CA LEU A 20 6.64 6.51 -3.29
C LEU A 20 7.87 5.73 -2.82
N SER A 21 7.91 4.39 -2.96
CA SER A 21 9.10 3.63 -2.58
C SER A 21 10.31 4.05 -3.40
N LYS A 22 10.15 4.33 -4.69
CA LYS A 22 11.22 4.88 -5.53
C LYS A 22 11.66 6.26 -5.08
N VAL A 23 10.72 7.16 -4.78
CA VAL A 23 11.01 8.53 -4.32
C VAL A 23 11.66 8.54 -2.94
N LYS A 24 11.24 7.65 -2.04
CA LYS A 24 11.77 7.53 -0.67
C LYS A 24 13.00 6.64 -0.57
N GLY A 25 13.33 5.87 -1.61
CA GLY A 25 14.43 4.91 -1.61
C GLY A 25 14.18 3.66 -0.78
N TRP A 26 12.91 3.20 -0.65
CA TRP A 26 12.62 1.94 0.02
C TRP A 26 12.96 0.76 -0.90
N THR A 27 13.71 -0.21 -0.36
CA THR A 27 14.08 -1.46 -1.04
C THR A 27 12.94 -2.48 -0.98
N ILE A 28 11.73 -2.08 -1.38
CA ILE A 28 10.54 -2.93 -1.36
C ILE A 28 9.76 -2.85 -2.67
N ASN A 29 9.13 -3.96 -3.01
CA ASN A 29 8.27 -4.15 -4.15
C ASN A 29 6.82 -4.35 -3.70
N PHE A 30 5.87 -3.88 -4.49
CA PHE A 30 4.44 -4.06 -4.24
C PHE A 30 3.83 -4.92 -5.33
N SER A 31 3.05 -5.93 -4.95
CA SER A 31 2.36 -6.81 -5.89
C SER A 31 0.88 -6.95 -5.53
N LEU A 32 -0.01 -6.72 -6.49
CA LEU A 32 -1.44 -6.92 -6.32
C LEU A 32 -1.80 -8.39 -6.57
N VAL A 33 -2.40 -9.02 -5.58
CA VAL A 33 -2.96 -10.37 -5.68
C VAL A 33 -4.49 -10.27 -5.70
N PRO A 34 -5.13 -10.58 -6.84
CA PRO A 34 -6.58 -10.71 -6.88
C PRO A 34 -6.98 -12.01 -6.17
N GLU A 35 -7.63 -11.90 -5.00
CA GLU A 35 -8.28 -13.06 -4.36
C GLU A 35 -9.77 -13.12 -4.71
N LEU A 36 -10.36 -14.32 -4.56
CA LEU A 36 -11.74 -14.64 -4.95
C LEU A 36 -12.80 -13.65 -4.41
N ASP A 37 -12.55 -13.09 -3.23
CA ASP A 37 -13.50 -12.19 -2.55
C ASP A 37 -12.99 -10.74 -2.47
N ARG A 38 -11.67 -10.54 -2.27
CA ARG A 38 -11.07 -9.22 -2.00
C ARG A 38 -9.61 -9.16 -2.47
N PRO A 39 -9.20 -8.15 -3.25
CA PRO A 39 -7.80 -8.00 -3.63
C PRO A 39 -6.91 -7.62 -2.44
N VAL A 40 -5.66 -8.10 -2.47
CA VAL A 40 -4.63 -7.87 -1.43
C VAL A 40 -3.34 -7.39 -2.08
N ILE A 41 -2.72 -6.33 -1.55
CA ILE A 41 -1.39 -5.87 -1.98
C ILE A 41 -0.35 -6.48 -1.06
N ARG A 42 0.60 -7.22 -1.63
CA ARG A 42 1.76 -7.79 -0.93
C ARG A 42 2.93 -6.83 -1.01
N VAL A 43 3.58 -6.62 0.12
CA VAL A 43 4.83 -5.89 0.24
C VAL A 43 5.95 -6.91 0.32
N ILE A 44 6.79 -6.93 -0.70
CA ILE A 44 7.91 -7.86 -0.87
C ILE A 44 9.20 -7.08 -0.65
N ASP A 45 10.04 -7.57 0.23
CA ASP A 45 11.38 -7.05 0.40
C ASP A 45 12.22 -7.31 -0.85
N ALA A 46 12.85 -6.29 -1.42
CA ALA A 46 13.57 -6.42 -2.69
C ALA A 46 14.97 -7.04 -2.53
N GLU A 47 15.48 -7.15 -1.29
CA GLU A 47 16.77 -7.82 -1.01
C GLU A 47 16.59 -9.32 -0.82
N THR A 48 15.54 -9.73 -0.12
CA THR A 48 15.28 -11.13 0.25
C THR A 48 14.18 -11.80 -0.55
N GLU A 49 13.44 -11.03 -1.36
CA GLU A 49 12.26 -11.48 -2.12
C GLU A 49 11.14 -12.08 -1.23
N GLN A 50 11.17 -11.78 0.07
CA GLN A 50 10.21 -12.28 1.04
C GLN A 50 9.08 -11.31 1.26
N VAL A 51 7.87 -11.83 1.47
CA VAL A 51 6.71 -11.00 1.77
C VAL A 51 6.75 -10.62 3.24
N ILE A 52 7.04 -9.34 3.48
CA ILE A 52 7.15 -8.76 4.82
C ILE A 52 5.83 -8.19 5.33
N ARG A 53 4.88 -7.89 4.42
CA ARG A 53 3.53 -7.44 4.78
C ARG A 53 2.50 -7.74 3.69
N GLN A 54 1.24 -7.81 4.10
CA GLN A 54 0.09 -7.86 3.21
C GLN A 54 -0.90 -6.76 3.62
N ILE A 55 -1.50 -6.09 2.64
CA ILE A 55 -2.42 -4.98 2.82
C ILE A 55 -3.75 -5.44 2.19
N PRO A 56 -4.72 -5.89 2.99
CA PRO A 56 -6.04 -6.25 2.50
C PRO A 56 -6.86 -5.01 2.12
N SER A 57 -7.94 -5.20 1.36
CA SER A 57 -8.80 -4.10 0.87
C SER A 57 -9.29 -3.12 1.95
N GLU A 58 -9.47 -3.59 3.19
CA GLU A 58 -9.87 -2.75 4.32
C GLU A 58 -8.77 -1.75 4.73
N GLU A 59 -7.51 -2.19 4.75
CA GLU A 59 -6.37 -1.31 5.04
C GLU A 59 -6.05 -0.37 3.87
N MET A 60 -6.32 -0.81 2.63
CA MET A 60 -6.09 0.03 1.44
C MET A 60 -6.87 1.34 1.51
N LEU A 61 -8.11 1.32 2.01
CA LEU A 61 -8.94 2.52 2.18
C LEU A 61 -8.35 3.52 3.17
N LEU A 62 -7.67 3.03 4.22
CA LEU A 62 -7.01 3.89 5.20
C LEU A 62 -5.73 4.50 4.59
N LEU A 63 -4.95 3.68 3.90
CA LEU A 63 -3.72 4.09 3.22
C LEU A 63 -3.99 5.12 2.12
N SER A 64 -5.01 4.88 1.27
CA SER A 64 -5.36 5.79 0.19
C SER A 64 -5.81 7.16 0.69
N LYS A 65 -6.60 7.20 1.78
CA LYS A 65 -6.99 8.45 2.46
C LYS A 65 -5.78 9.21 2.98
N ARG A 66 -4.83 8.52 3.64
CA ARG A 66 -3.61 9.17 4.16
C ARG A 66 -2.71 9.66 3.04
N LEU A 67 -2.49 8.83 2.03
CA LEU A 67 -1.66 9.19 0.89
C LEU A 67 -2.24 10.41 0.16
N LYS A 68 -3.56 10.47 -0.01
CA LYS A 68 -4.23 11.66 -0.53
C LYS A 68 -4.05 12.88 0.38
N ALA A 69 -4.16 12.73 1.70
CA ALA A 69 -3.91 13.83 2.64
C ALA A 69 -2.48 14.39 2.55
N MET A 70 -1.49 13.50 2.40
CA MET A 70 -0.09 13.87 2.19
C MET A 70 0.15 14.59 0.87
N GLU A 71 -0.44 14.11 -0.23
CA GLU A 71 -0.37 14.78 -1.54
C GLU A 71 -1.00 16.18 -1.50
N GLN A 72 -2.02 16.39 -0.67
CA GLN A 72 -2.72 17.67 -0.52
C GLN A 72 -2.05 18.63 0.48
N GLY A 73 -0.86 18.30 1.01
CA GLY A 73 -0.08 19.20 1.87
C GLY A 73 -0.68 19.49 3.25
N HIS A 74 -1.71 18.74 3.67
CA HIS A 74 -2.17 18.76 5.06
C HIS A 74 -1.23 17.88 5.87
N GLY A 75 -0.13 18.47 6.34
CA GLY A 75 0.92 17.82 7.10
C GLY A 75 0.42 17.35 8.46
N ASP A 76 -0.12 16.14 8.52
CA ASP A 76 -0.10 15.34 9.73
C ASP A 76 1.11 14.40 9.63
N GLU A 77 1.96 14.41 10.64
CA GLU A 77 3.32 13.84 10.72
C GLU A 77 3.35 12.31 10.71
N PHE A 78 2.46 11.65 9.98
CA PHE A 78 2.45 10.19 9.84
C PHE A 78 3.11 9.77 8.53
N SER A 79 4.36 9.33 8.64
CA SER A 79 5.08 8.68 7.53
C SER A 79 4.36 7.39 7.12
N LEU A 80 4.12 7.23 5.82
CA LEU A 80 3.57 5.98 5.25
C LEU A 80 4.46 4.78 5.56
N SER A 81 5.78 4.98 5.72
CA SER A 81 6.69 3.96 6.26
C SER A 81 6.18 3.43 7.60
N GLY A 82 5.83 4.32 8.52
CA GLY A 82 5.28 3.95 9.82
C GLY A 82 4.09 3.03 9.65
N LEU A 83 3.09 3.37 8.86
CA LEU A 83 1.89 2.53 8.69
C LEU A 83 2.17 1.19 7.98
N LEU A 84 3.13 1.14 7.06
CA LEU A 84 3.54 -0.11 6.40
C LEU A 84 4.36 -1.00 7.33
N PHE A 85 5.11 -0.44 8.26
CA PHE A 85 5.98 -1.18 9.17
C PHE A 85 5.41 -1.30 10.60
N ASP A 86 4.29 -0.63 10.90
CA ASP A 86 3.58 -0.71 12.18
C ASP A 86 2.82 -2.03 12.23
N GLY A 87 3.53 -3.03 12.72
CA GLY A 87 3.07 -4.41 12.88
C GLY A 87 3.82 -5.17 13.95
N GLN A 88 4.64 -4.51 14.77
CA GLN A 88 5.34 -5.18 15.88
C GLN A 88 5.78 -4.21 16.98
N VAL A 89 5.06 -4.24 18.10
CA VAL A 89 5.63 -4.32 19.46
C VAL A 89 4.83 -5.33 20.26
#